data_AF-A0A2U8QYZ3-F1
#
_entry.id   AF-A0A2U8QYZ3-F1
#
_cell.length_a   1.000
_cell.length_b   1.000
_cell.length_c   1.000
_cell.angle_alpha   90.00
_cell.angle_beta   90.00
_cell.angle_gamma   90.00
#
_symmetry.space_group_name_H-M   'P 1'
#
loop_
_entity.id
_entity.type
_entity.pdbx_description
1 polymer ?
#
loop_
_entity_poly.entity_id
_entity_poly.type
_entity_poly.pdbx_seq_one_letter_code
_entity_poly.pdbx_strand_id
1 'polypeptide(L)'
;MNRQSIAIKSGFWRSEGGNPFWIKFTDNQVFWLGMNNKTDDSNLGETWCHVGFGEINGDLITLKWSDISVGKDQLNGNITIQVISETEMMVIEDSGNFGKSKWIWESENKNFSQF
;
A
#
# COMPACT_ATOMS: atom_id res chain seq x y z
N MET A 1 4.29 26.53 13.31
CA MET A 1 3.78 25.37 14.07
C MET A 1 4.49 24.15 13.51
N ASN A 2 5.39 23.52 14.26
CA ASN A 2 5.99 22.24 13.87
C ASN A 2 4.91 21.17 14.00
N ARG A 3 4.37 20.66 12.89
CA ARG A 3 3.67 19.37 12.92
C ARG A 3 4.73 18.33 13.30
N GLN A 4 4.53 17.62 14.40
CA GLN A 4 5.32 16.41 14.67
C GLN A 4 5.17 15.49 13.46
N SER A 5 6.29 15.08 12.87
CA SER A 5 6.31 14.04 11.86
C SER A 5 5.82 12.75 12.50
N ILE A 6 4.75 12.15 11.95
CA ILE A 6 4.33 10.81 12.36
C ILE A 6 5.40 9.83 11.88
N ALA A 7 5.97 9.04 12.78
CA ALA A 7 6.98 8.03 12.46
C ALA A 7 6.29 6.76 11.90
N ILE A 8 5.81 6.84 10.66
CA ILE A 8 5.18 5.69 9.99
C ILE A 8 6.17 4.55 9.74
N LYS A 9 5.72 3.32 9.97
CA LYS A 9 6.56 2.13 9.80
C LYS A 9 6.63 1.64 8.37
N SER A 10 7.86 1.32 7.94
CA SER A 10 8.04 0.40 6.81
C SER A 10 7.64 -1.02 7.21
N GLY A 11 7.30 -1.84 6.22
CA GLY A 11 7.06 -3.27 6.40
C GLY A 11 5.80 -3.74 5.69
N PHE A 12 5.19 -4.75 6.27
CA PHE A 12 3.98 -5.38 5.77
C PHE A 12 2.73 -4.73 6.37
N TRP A 13 1.83 -4.34 5.49
CA TRP A 13 0.55 -3.73 5.77
C TRP A 13 -0.57 -4.57 5.16
N ARG A 14 -1.72 -4.61 5.82
CA ARG A 14 -2.92 -5.27 5.32
C ARG A 14 -4.03 -4.26 5.16
N SER A 15 -4.67 -4.25 3.99
CA SER A 15 -5.88 -3.45 3.78
C SER A 15 -7.09 -4.05 4.48
N GLU A 16 -8.14 -3.26 4.64
CA GLU A 16 -9.43 -3.70 5.18
C GLU A 16 -10.02 -4.89 4.39
N GLY A 17 -9.78 -4.94 3.08
CA GLY A 17 -10.15 -6.07 2.22
C GLY A 17 -9.22 -7.29 2.32
N GLY A 18 -8.27 -7.29 3.26
CA GLY A 18 -7.34 -8.40 3.51
C GLY A 18 -6.15 -8.46 2.54
N ASN A 19 -6.02 -7.51 1.60
CA ASN A 19 -4.99 -7.54 0.59
C ASN A 19 -3.62 -7.12 1.15
N PRO A 20 -2.54 -7.83 0.78
CA PRO A 20 -1.18 -7.56 1.25
C PRO A 20 -0.52 -6.37 0.54
N PHE A 21 0.18 -5.56 1.33
CA PHE A 21 1.04 -4.47 0.88
C PHE A 21 2.40 -4.53 1.57
N TRP A 22 3.48 -4.39 0.82
CA TRP A 22 4.83 -4.17 1.34
C TRP A 22 5.21 -2.73 1.05
N ILE A 23 5.50 -1.95 2.09
CA ILE A 23 5.73 -0.51 1.97
C ILE A 23 7.06 -0.15 2.60
N LYS A 24 7.88 0.59 1.85
CA LYS A 24 9.16 1.12 2.29
C LYS A 24 9.13 2.64 2.27
N PHE A 25 9.43 3.23 3.42
CA PHE A 25 9.72 4.64 3.58
C PHE A 25 11.23 4.84 3.58
N THR A 26 11.72 5.77 2.77
CA THR A 26 13.13 6.21 2.71
C THR A 26 13.15 7.72 2.58
N ASP A 27 13.54 8.42 3.64
CA ASP A 27 13.36 9.87 3.77
C ASP A 27 11.90 10.28 3.52
N ASN A 28 11.64 11.12 2.51
CA ASN A 28 10.30 11.50 2.08
C ASN A 28 9.74 10.59 0.97
N GLN A 29 10.50 9.59 0.50
CA GLN A 29 10.07 8.70 -0.58
C GLN A 29 9.34 7.48 -0.04
N VAL A 30 8.31 7.07 -0.79
CA VAL A 30 7.48 5.92 -0.48
C VAL A 30 7.49 4.98 -1.68
N PHE A 31 7.83 3.73 -1.43
CA PHE A 31 7.78 2.64 -2.40
C PHE A 31 6.81 1.59 -1.87
N TRP A 32 5.97 1.03 -2.74
CA TRP A 32 5.15 -0.10 -2.37
C TRP A 32 5.21 -1.26 -3.36
N LEU A 33 4.69 -2.39 -2.89
CA LEU A 33 4.19 -3.51 -3.68
C LEU A 33 2.82 -3.89 -3.10
N GLY A 34 1.78 -3.90 -3.92
CA GLY A 34 0.44 -4.37 -3.56
C GLY A 34 0.04 -5.56 -4.43
N MET A 35 -0.67 -6.53 -3.84
CA MET A 35 -1.15 -7.73 -4.54
C MET A 35 -2.56 -8.12 -4.10
N ASN A 36 -3.34 -8.75 -4.98
CA ASN A 36 -4.54 -9.45 -4.53
C ASN A 36 -4.13 -10.56 -3.56
N ASN A 37 -4.92 -10.76 -2.51
CA ASN A 37 -4.73 -11.91 -1.64
C ASN A 37 -5.05 -13.23 -2.37
N LYS A 38 -4.49 -14.33 -1.86
CA LYS A 38 -4.83 -15.68 -2.33
C LYS A 38 -6.26 -16.04 -1.93
N THR A 39 -6.99 -16.64 -2.87
CA THR A 39 -8.35 -17.16 -2.70
C THR A 39 -8.42 -18.58 -3.28
N ASP A 40 -9.59 -19.23 -3.20
CA ASP A 40 -9.81 -20.52 -3.87
C ASP A 40 -9.71 -20.40 -5.41
N ASP A 41 -9.92 -19.20 -5.96
CA ASP A 41 -9.98 -18.93 -7.40
C ASP A 41 -8.72 -18.26 -7.98
N SER A 42 -7.78 -17.80 -7.14
CA SER A 42 -6.57 -17.09 -7.60
C SER A 42 -5.42 -17.18 -6.62
N ASN A 43 -4.18 -17.31 -7.13
CA ASN A 43 -3.01 -17.16 -6.26
C ASN A 43 -2.72 -15.69 -5.96
N LEU A 44 -1.84 -15.48 -4.99
CA LEU A 44 -1.31 -14.18 -4.60
C LEU A 44 -0.77 -13.43 -5.85
N GLY A 45 -1.29 -12.23 -6.08
CA GLY A 45 -0.82 -11.35 -7.16
C GLY A 45 -1.24 -11.71 -8.59
N GLU A 46 -1.92 -12.84 -8.82
CA GLU A 46 -2.30 -13.28 -10.17
C GLU A 46 -3.48 -12.51 -10.79
N THR A 47 -4.35 -11.92 -9.96
CA THR A 47 -5.43 -11.06 -10.46
C THR A 47 -4.87 -9.67 -10.74
N TRP A 48 -4.30 -9.05 -9.71
CA TRP A 48 -3.63 -7.76 -9.81
C TRP A 48 -2.38 -7.77 -8.93
N CYS A 49 -1.34 -7.12 -9.43
CA CYS A 49 -0.11 -6.86 -8.71
C CYS A 49 0.41 -5.53 -9.21
N HIS A 50 0.60 -4.56 -8.31
CA HIS A 50 1.07 -3.24 -8.68
C HIS A 50 2.22 -2.77 -7.80
N VAL A 51 3.04 -1.93 -8.41
CA VAL A 51 4.07 -1.15 -7.73
C VAL A 51 3.64 0.30 -7.69
N GLY A 52 4.19 1.05 -6.74
CA GLY A 52 3.83 2.42 -6.50
C GLY A 52 5.02 3.19 -5.97
N PHE A 53 5.12 4.43 -6.41
CA PHE A 53 6.18 5.34 -6.03
C PHE A 53 5.63 6.74 -5.86
N GLY A 54 6.16 7.45 -4.87
CA GLY A 54 5.82 8.83 -4.60
C GLY A 54 6.40 9.26 -3.27
N GLU A 55 5.68 10.13 -2.57
CA GLU A 55 6.24 10.87 -1.45
C GLU A 55 5.28 10.97 -0.27
N ILE A 56 5.84 11.15 0.92
CA ILE A 56 5.14 11.53 2.14
C ILE A 56 5.47 12.98 2.51
N ASN A 57 4.45 13.79 2.76
CA ASN A 57 4.56 15.16 3.24
C ASN A 57 3.60 15.39 4.41
N GLY A 58 4.15 15.55 5.61
CA GLY A 58 3.36 15.60 6.84
C GLY A 58 2.66 14.28 7.09
N ASP A 59 1.34 14.28 7.07
CA ASP A 59 0.47 13.13 7.26
C ASP A 59 -0.13 12.60 5.95
N LEU A 60 0.30 13.09 4.79
CA LEU A 60 -0.22 12.67 3.49
C LEU A 60 0.85 11.95 2.68
N ILE A 61 0.51 10.77 2.20
CA ILE A 61 1.27 10.00 1.21
C ILE A 61 0.56 10.19 -0.14
N THR A 62 1.30 10.55 -1.17
CA THR A 62 0.79 10.64 -2.55
C THR A 62 1.67 9.78 -3.46
N LEU A 63 1.05 8.84 -4.17
CA LEU A 63 1.74 7.86 -5.01
C LEU A 63 1.13 7.83 -6.42
N LYS A 64 1.98 7.55 -7.40
CA LYS A 64 1.57 6.96 -8.68
C LYS A 64 1.75 5.46 -8.59
N TRP A 65 0.82 4.70 -9.14
CA TRP A 65 0.88 3.24 -9.18
C TRP A 65 0.55 2.70 -10.56
N SER A 66 1.06 1.50 -10.85
CA SER A 66 0.76 0.75 -12.07
C SER A 66 0.77 -0.73 -11.78
N ASP A 67 -0.19 -1.45 -12.33
CA ASP A 67 -0.12 -2.90 -12.44
C ASP A 67 1.12 -3.30 -13.27
N ILE A 68 1.68 -4.44 -12.90
CA ILE A 68 2.83 -5.07 -13.55
C ILE A 68 2.44 -6.47 -14.04
N SER A 69 3.22 -7.02 -14.97
CA SER A 69 2.94 -8.28 -15.67
C SER A 69 3.06 -9.56 -14.82
N VAL A 70 2.84 -9.45 -13.51
CA VAL A 70 2.57 -10.57 -12.60
C VAL A 70 1.06 -10.86 -12.58
N GLY A 71 0.23 -9.82 -12.55
CA GLY A 71 -1.23 -9.92 -12.57
C GLY A 71 -1.81 -9.87 -13.98
N LYS A 72 -3.12 -10.12 -14.09
CA LYS A 72 -3.88 -10.02 -15.36
C LYS A 72 -4.34 -8.59 -15.65
N ASP A 73 -4.57 -7.80 -14.60
CA ASP A 73 -4.98 -6.41 -14.73
C ASP A 73 -3.84 -5.53 -15.29
N GLN A 74 -4.22 -4.42 -15.93
CA GLN A 74 -3.30 -3.47 -16.58
C GLN A 74 -3.68 -2.01 -16.25
N LEU A 75 -4.13 -1.77 -15.03
CA LEU A 75 -4.56 -0.47 -14.57
C LEU A 75 -3.37 0.35 -14.04
N ASN A 76 -3.56 1.66 -13.96
CA ASN A 76 -2.61 2.58 -13.36
C ASN A 76 -3.35 3.81 -12.84
N GLY A 77 -2.70 4.57 -11.97
CA GLY A 77 -3.39 5.68 -11.34
C GLY A 77 -2.59 6.45 -10.31
N ASN A 78 -3.33 7.25 -9.57
CA ASN A 78 -2.83 7.98 -8.42
C ASN A 78 -3.61 7.54 -7.16
N ILE A 79 -2.98 7.67 -6.01
CA ILE A 79 -3.61 7.42 -4.72
C ILE A 79 -3.05 8.40 -3.68
N THR A 80 -3.94 8.89 -2.82
CA THR A 80 -3.61 9.71 -1.66
C THR A 80 -4.06 8.99 -0.40
N ILE A 81 -3.14 8.83 0.55
CA ILE A 81 -3.34 8.10 1.80
C ILE A 81 -3.02 9.05 2.96
N GLN A 82 -3.92 9.12 3.94
CA GLN A 82 -3.69 9.81 5.19
C GLN A 82 -3.08 8.85 6.23
N VAL A 83 -1.97 9.26 6.82
CA VAL A 83 -1.33 8.58 7.96
C VAL A 83 -2.06 8.99 9.24
N ILE A 84 -2.63 8.02 9.94
CA ILE A 84 -3.38 8.24 11.18
C ILE A 84 -2.45 8.02 12.39
N SER A 85 -1.60 6.99 12.34
CA SER A 85 -0.60 6.68 13.36
C SER A 85 0.58 5.92 12.76
N GLU A 86 1.54 5.50 13.59
CA GLU A 86 2.69 4.71 13.14
C GLU A 86 2.30 3.38 12.46
N THR A 87 1.11 2.85 12.78
CA THR A 87 0.63 1.53 12.36
C THR A 87 -0.76 1.56 11.71
N GLU A 88 -1.28 2.74 11.40
CA GLU A 88 -2.61 2.91 10.81
C GLU A 88 -2.61 4.03 9.77
N MET A 89 -3.20 3.76 8.61
CA MET A 89 -3.42 4.75 7.56
C MET A 89 -4.72 4.47 6.80
N MET A 90 -5.21 5.47 6.05
CA MET A 90 -6.49 5.39 5.35
C MET A 90 -6.36 6.01 3.95
N VAL A 91 -6.80 5.28 2.94
CA VAL A 91 -6.95 5.83 1.59
C VAL A 91 -8.04 6.90 1.62
N ILE A 92 -7.74 8.11 1.15
CA ILE A 92 -8.72 9.20 1.12
C ILE A 92 -9.15 9.57 -0.29
N GLU A 93 -8.28 9.35 -1.29
CA GLU A 93 -8.55 9.56 -2.71
C GLU A 93 -7.82 8.51 -3.54
N ASP A 94 -8.46 7.98 -4.57
CA ASP A 94 -7.84 7.01 -5.46
C ASP A 94 -8.53 6.96 -6.84
N SER A 95 -7.81 6.50 -7.85
CA SER A 95 -8.33 6.24 -9.20
C SER A 95 -8.38 4.74 -9.55
N GLY A 96 -8.15 3.85 -8.58
CA GLY A 96 -8.01 2.40 -8.77
C GLY A 96 -9.08 1.56 -8.08
N ASN A 97 -10.09 2.20 -7.50
CA ASN A 97 -11.11 1.58 -6.67
C ASN A 97 -10.55 0.94 -5.38
N PHE A 98 -9.61 1.61 -4.72
CA PHE A 98 -9.08 1.21 -3.41
C PHE A 98 -10.09 1.40 -2.26
N GLY A 99 -11.25 2.01 -2.55
CA GLY A 99 -12.44 1.96 -1.70
C GLY A 99 -12.33 2.75 -0.39
N LYS A 100 -11.43 3.75 -0.33
CA LYS A 100 -11.09 4.47 0.91
C LYS A 100 -10.69 3.53 2.07
N SER A 101 -10.03 2.43 1.72
CA SER A 101 -9.70 1.35 2.63
C SER A 101 -8.75 1.79 3.76
N LYS A 102 -9.03 1.32 4.98
CA LYS A 102 -8.13 1.43 6.14
C LYS A 102 -7.08 0.33 6.14
N TRP A 103 -5.82 0.68 6.33
CA TRP A 103 -4.69 -0.26 6.29
C TRP A 103 -3.97 -0.30 7.62
N ILE A 104 -3.63 -1.51 8.06
CA ILE A 104 -3.00 -1.78 9.36
C ILE A 104 -1.62 -2.42 9.14
N TRP A 105 -0.61 -1.91 9.83
CA TRP A 105 0.72 -2.51 9.87
C TRP A 105 0.68 -3.82 10.68
N GLU A 106 1.25 -4.92 10.17
CA GLU A 106 1.31 -6.19 10.90
C GLU A 106 2.73 -6.58 11.33
N SER A 107 3.73 -6.34 10.47
CA SER A 107 5.10 -6.77 10.74
C SER A 107 6.12 -5.99 9.94
N GLU A 108 7.37 -6.02 10.40
CA GLU A 108 8.50 -5.41 9.68
C GLU A 108 8.81 -6.17 8.38
N ASN A 109 8.73 -7.50 8.44
CA ASN A 109 9.01 -8.39 7.33
C ASN A 109 7.87 -9.40 7.14
N LYS A 110 7.57 -9.73 5.87
CA LYS A 110 6.65 -10.81 5.48
C LYS A 110 7.15 -11.42 4.18
N ASN A 111 7.37 -12.73 4.18
CA ASN A 111 7.84 -13.48 3.01
C ASN A 111 6.66 -14.04 2.21
N PHE A 112 6.82 -14.18 0.89
CA PHE A 112 5.79 -14.78 0.03
C PHE A 112 5.48 -16.23 0.39
N SER A 113 6.44 -16.98 0.96
CA SER A 113 6.21 -18.36 1.42
C SER A 113 5.26 -18.47 2.62
N GLN A 114 4.79 -17.34 3.16
CA GLN A 114 3.85 -17.29 4.29
C GLN A 114 2.39 -17.08 3.82
N PHE A 115 2.10 -17.32 2.53
CA PHE A 115 0.79 -17.26 1.88
C PHE A 115 0.46 -18.56 1.13
#